data_AF-A0A9X9F0Z3-F1
#
_entry.id   AF-A0A9X9F0Z3-F1
#
_cell.length_a   1.000
_cell.length_b   1.000
_cell.length_c   1.000
_cell.angle_alpha   90.00
_cell.angle_beta   90.00
_cell.angle_gamma   90.00
#
_symmetry.space_group_name_H-M   'P 1'
#
loop_
_entity.id
_entity.type
_entity.pdbx_description
1 polymer ?
#
loop_
_entity_poly.entity_id
_entity_poly.type
_entity_poly.pdbx_seq_one_letter_code
_entity_poly.pdbx_strand_id
1 'polypeptide(L)'
;KLKDVSPKWDVINVSFGETGGDRSTVEFSPVYGTDADFKSDISYLKSKGKKVVLSIGGQNGVVLLPDNAAKDRFINSIQSLIDKYGFDGIDIDLESGIYLNGNDTNFKNPTTPQIVNLISAIRTISDHYGPDFLLSMAPETA
;
A
#
# COMPACT_ATOMS: atom_id res chain seq x y z
N LYS A 1 15.36 10.92 -10.78
CA LYS A 1 14.26 11.41 -9.92
C LYS A 1 12.93 10.95 -10.53
N LEU A 2 11.82 10.98 -9.80
CA LEU A 2 10.49 10.60 -10.30
C LEU A 2 10.14 11.31 -11.61
N LYS A 3 10.44 12.61 -11.71
CA LYS A 3 10.22 13.41 -12.92
C LYS A 3 11.00 12.95 -14.17
N ASP A 4 12.00 12.10 -14.00
CA ASP A 4 12.83 11.58 -15.10
C ASP A 4 12.35 10.20 -15.58
N VAL A 5 11.29 9.64 -14.97
CA VAL A 5 10.68 8.38 -15.40
C VAL A 5 10.15 8.53 -16.83
N SER A 6 10.35 7.49 -17.65
CA SER A 6 9.89 7.47 -19.04
C SER A 6 8.39 7.77 -19.13
N PRO A 7 7.95 8.68 -20.02
CA PRO A 7 6.54 9.03 -20.18
C PRO A 7 5.70 7.89 -20.75
N LYS A 8 6.32 6.76 -21.12
CA LYS A 8 5.63 5.54 -21.56
C LYS A 8 4.91 4.80 -20.44
N TRP A 9 5.27 5.04 -19.18
CA TRP A 9 4.59 4.44 -18.03
C TRP A 9 3.36 5.27 -17.67
N ASP A 10 2.21 4.62 -17.53
CA ASP A 10 0.95 5.27 -17.14
C ASP A 10 0.73 5.27 -15.63
N VAL A 11 1.17 4.19 -14.97
CA VAL A 11 1.15 4.01 -13.52
C VAL A 11 2.57 3.75 -13.04
N ILE A 12 2.93 4.37 -11.91
CA ILE A 12 4.24 4.22 -11.25
C ILE A 12 3.99 3.69 -9.85
N ASN A 13 4.38 2.44 -9.60
CA ASN A 13 4.35 1.82 -8.28
C ASN A 13 5.64 2.16 -7.53
N VAL A 14 5.56 3.11 -6.60
CA VAL A 14 6.67 3.47 -5.73
C VAL A 14 6.94 2.31 -4.77
N SER A 15 8.15 1.75 -4.85
CA SER A 15 8.53 0.52 -4.16
C SER A 15 9.62 0.83 -3.11
N PHE A 16 9.41 0.65 -1.80
CA PHE A 16 8.18 0.20 -1.13
C PHE A 16 7.86 1.07 0.08
N GLY A 17 6.60 1.05 0.51
CA GLY A 17 6.22 1.34 1.89
C GLY A 17 6.59 0.14 2.76
N GLU A 18 7.34 0.38 3.82
CA GLU A 18 7.94 -0.66 4.66
C GLU A 18 7.41 -0.58 6.10
N THR A 19 7.72 -1.57 6.94
CA THR A 19 7.32 -1.55 8.36
C THR A 19 8.53 -1.71 9.28
N GLY A 20 8.43 -1.07 10.45
CA GLY A 20 9.38 -1.23 11.55
C GLY A 20 9.09 -2.46 12.41
N GLY A 21 9.47 -2.38 13.69
CA GLY A 21 9.34 -3.49 14.64
C GLY A 21 7.91 -3.94 14.92
N ASP A 22 6.92 -3.03 14.79
CA ASP A 22 5.51 -3.33 15.06
C ASP A 22 4.78 -4.05 13.92
N ARG A 23 5.43 -4.17 12.75
CA ARG A 23 4.95 -4.86 11.55
C ARG A 23 3.56 -4.44 11.09
N SER A 24 3.12 -3.22 11.41
CA SER A 24 1.78 -2.75 11.08
C SER A 24 1.71 -1.27 10.74
N THR A 25 2.58 -0.44 11.32
CA THR A 25 2.72 0.96 10.90
C THR A 25 3.60 1.02 9.65
N VAL A 26 3.03 1.47 8.54
CA VAL A 26 3.75 1.65 7.28
C VAL A 26 4.48 2.98 7.29
N GLU A 27 5.75 2.95 6.93
CA GLU A 27 6.63 4.09 6.81
C GLU A 27 7.16 4.19 5.38
N PHE A 28 7.38 5.41 4.91
CA PHE A 28 8.02 5.66 3.62
C PHE A 28 8.82 6.97 3.71
N SER A 29 10.02 6.93 3.14
CA SER A 29 10.87 8.10 2.93
C SER A 29 11.52 8.00 1.56
N PRO A 30 11.54 9.08 0.76
CA PRO A 30 12.15 9.03 -0.55
C PRO A 30 13.67 8.83 -0.43
N VAL A 31 14.22 7.96 -1.27
CA VAL A 31 15.68 7.69 -1.32
C VAL A 31 16.50 8.89 -1.80
N TYR A 32 15.86 9.94 -2.31
CA TYR A 32 16.50 11.15 -2.79
C TYR A 32 15.70 12.39 -2.43
N GLY A 33 16.40 13.52 -2.28
CA GLY A 33 15.77 14.82 -2.03
C GLY A 33 15.04 14.88 -0.69
N THR A 34 14.17 15.87 -0.55
CA THR A 34 13.30 16.03 0.61
C THR A 34 11.92 15.43 0.35
N ASP A 35 11.13 15.22 1.42
CA ASP A 35 9.72 14.86 1.31
C ASP A 35 8.92 15.84 0.43
N ALA A 36 9.24 17.14 0.53
CA ALA A 36 8.61 18.18 -0.26
C ALA A 36 8.96 18.08 -1.74
N ASP A 37 10.23 17.77 -2.07
CA ASP A 37 10.65 17.53 -3.46
C ASP A 37 9.90 16.34 -4.05
N PHE A 38 9.81 15.24 -3.30
CA PHE A 38 9.14 14.02 -3.76
C PHE A 38 7.63 14.23 -3.96
N LYS A 39 6.96 14.92 -3.02
CA LYS A 39 5.55 15.33 -3.17
C LYS A 39 5.33 16.19 -4.41
N SER A 40 6.26 17.12 -4.68
CA SER A 40 6.21 17.99 -5.86
C SER A 40 6.38 17.19 -7.15
N ASP A 41 7.31 16.24 -7.18
CA ASP A 41 7.51 15.34 -8.32
C ASP A 41 6.24 14.49 -8.59
N ILE A 42 5.57 13.96 -7.56
CA ILE A 42 4.29 13.24 -7.69
C ILE A 42 3.23 14.17 -8.30
N SER A 43 3.06 15.36 -7.75
CA SER A 43 2.08 16.35 -8.24
C SER A 43 2.33 16.71 -9.70
N TYR A 44 3.60 16.84 -10.10
CA TYR A 44 4.00 17.08 -11.48
C TYR A 44 3.58 15.92 -12.39
N LEU A 45 3.87 14.67 -12.04
CA LEU A 45 3.49 13.50 -12.83
C LEU A 45 1.96 13.36 -12.96
N LYS A 46 1.23 13.61 -11.87
CA LYS A 46 -0.24 13.64 -11.87
C LYS A 46 -0.79 14.71 -12.81
N SER A 47 -0.17 15.89 -12.86
CA SER A 47 -0.52 16.95 -13.83
C SER A 47 -0.30 16.54 -15.30
N LYS A 48 0.50 15.49 -15.55
CA LYS A 48 0.71 14.87 -16.87
C LYS A 48 -0.20 13.66 -17.12
N GLY A 49 -1.20 13.44 -16.27
CA GLY A 49 -2.15 12.32 -16.37
C GLY A 49 -1.59 10.99 -15.89
N LYS A 50 -0.43 10.97 -15.23
CA LYS A 50 0.16 9.74 -14.68
C LYS A 50 -0.42 9.43 -13.31
N LYS A 51 -0.48 8.16 -12.97
CA LYS A 51 -0.86 7.69 -11.63
C LYS A 51 0.38 7.29 -10.86
N VAL A 52 0.44 7.69 -9.59
CA VAL A 52 1.53 7.29 -8.70
C VAL A 52 0.93 6.60 -7.49
N VAL A 53 1.25 5.34 -7.27
CA VAL A 53 0.75 4.54 -6.15
C VAL A 53 1.90 4.10 -5.26
N LEU A 54 1.61 3.88 -3.98
CA LEU A 54 2.57 3.30 -3.03
C LEU A 54 2.39 1.79 -2.99
N SER A 55 3.43 1.04 -3.35
CA SER A 55 3.44 -0.42 -3.21
C SER A 55 3.91 -0.83 -1.82
N ILE A 56 3.17 -1.74 -1.19
CA ILE A 56 3.46 -2.25 0.15
C ILE A 56 3.90 -3.70 0.00
N GLY A 57 5.18 -3.95 0.28
CA GLY A 57 5.78 -5.23 -0.06
C GLY A 57 7.30 -5.24 0.03
N GLY A 58 7.91 -6.17 -0.69
CA GLY A 58 9.35 -6.43 -0.64
C GLY A 58 9.82 -6.96 0.72
N GLN A 59 11.14 -7.15 0.85
CA GLN A 59 11.75 -7.81 2.01
C GLN A 59 11.39 -7.15 3.36
N ASN A 60 11.19 -5.83 3.38
CA ASN A 60 10.92 -5.08 4.61
C ASN A 60 9.43 -4.70 4.79
N GLY A 61 8.59 -4.91 3.77
CA GLY A 61 7.13 -4.69 3.80
C GLY A 61 6.37 -5.79 4.54
N VAL A 62 6.89 -6.22 5.69
CA VAL A 62 6.29 -7.28 6.51
C VAL A 62 5.09 -6.73 7.27
N VAL A 63 3.88 -6.88 6.72
CA VAL A 63 2.64 -6.43 7.36
C VAL A 63 1.93 -7.59 8.06
N LEU A 64 1.74 -7.49 9.38
CA LEU A 64 1.05 -8.45 10.23
C LEU A 64 -0.14 -7.77 10.91
N LEU A 65 -1.34 -8.31 10.68
CA LEU A 65 -2.62 -7.78 11.16
C LEU A 65 -3.34 -8.84 12.01
N PRO A 66 -2.80 -9.25 13.17
CA PRO A 66 -3.42 -10.28 14.01
C PRO A 66 -4.72 -9.82 14.68
N ASP A 67 -4.89 -8.50 14.85
CA ASP A 67 -5.99 -7.90 15.61
C ASP A 67 -6.40 -6.52 15.05
N ASN A 68 -7.45 -5.95 15.64
CA ASN A 68 -7.96 -4.63 15.26
C ASN A 68 -6.95 -3.50 15.51
N ALA A 69 -6.10 -3.59 16.54
CA ALA A 69 -5.15 -2.52 16.83
C ALA A 69 -4.05 -2.44 15.76
N ALA A 70 -3.56 -3.59 15.30
CA ALA A 70 -2.63 -3.66 14.16
C ALA A 70 -3.29 -3.19 12.87
N LYS A 71 -4.54 -3.60 12.62
CA LYS A 71 -5.34 -3.13 11.49
C LYS A 71 -5.48 -1.60 11.47
N ASP A 72 -5.79 -0.99 12.61
CA ASP A 72 -5.98 0.46 12.72
C ASP A 72 -4.66 1.22 12.50
N ARG A 73 -3.53 0.71 13.00
CA ARG A 73 -2.19 1.29 12.70
C ARG A 73 -1.88 1.25 11.21
N PHE A 74 -2.18 0.13 10.55
CA PHE A 74 -2.01 -0.01 9.11
C PHE A 74 -2.88 0.98 8.33
N ILE A 75 -4.19 1.07 8.65
CA ILE A 75 -5.11 2.02 8.00
C ILE A 75 -4.61 3.46 8.16
N ASN A 76 -4.30 3.87 9.40
CA ASN A 76 -3.93 5.25 9.71
C ASN A 76 -2.60 5.66 9.05
N SER A 77 -1.62 4.75 9.04
CA SER A 77 -0.31 5.02 8.42
C SER A 77 -0.39 5.12 6.90
N ILE A 78 -1.15 4.23 6.24
CA ILE A 78 -1.41 4.30 4.80
C ILE A 78 -2.12 5.61 4.42
N GLN A 79 -3.19 5.96 5.13
CA GLN A 79 -3.91 7.22 4.88
C GLN A 79 -2.98 8.43 5.06
N SER A 80 -2.18 8.44 6.12
CA SER A 80 -1.21 9.50 6.38
C SER A 80 -0.18 9.64 5.24
N LEU A 81 0.31 8.53 4.68
CA LEU A 81 1.26 8.55 3.57
C LEU A 81 0.63 9.01 2.25
N ILE A 82 -0.60 8.56 1.97
CA ILE A 82 -1.37 9.02 0.81
C ILE A 82 -1.58 10.54 0.88
N ASP A 83 -2.01 11.07 2.03
CA ASP A 83 -2.25 12.50 2.21
C ASP A 83 -0.94 13.32 2.17
N LYS A 84 0.12 12.78 2.80
CA LYS A 84 1.43 13.43 2.84
C LYS A 84 2.00 13.63 1.44
N TYR A 85 2.04 12.57 0.63
CA TYR A 85 2.72 12.58 -0.67
C TYR A 85 1.81 12.80 -1.87
N GLY A 86 0.50 12.63 -1.71
CA GLY A 86 -0.50 12.79 -2.78
C GLY A 86 -0.60 11.59 -3.70
N PHE A 87 -0.37 10.36 -3.21
CA PHE A 87 -0.54 9.13 -3.97
C PHE A 87 -1.98 8.99 -4.50
N ASP A 88 -2.14 8.35 -5.66
CA ASP A 88 -3.45 8.02 -6.25
C ASP A 88 -4.06 6.75 -5.64
N GLY A 89 -3.26 5.98 -4.90
CA GLY A 89 -3.71 4.82 -4.15
C GLY A 89 -2.56 3.90 -3.75
N ILE A 90 -2.86 2.61 -3.59
CA ILE A 90 -1.91 1.61 -3.09
C ILE A 90 -1.86 0.36 -3.98
N ASP A 91 -0.72 -0.30 -3.92
CA ASP A 91 -0.47 -1.60 -4.51
C ASP A 91 -0.13 -2.61 -3.40
N ILE A 92 -0.84 -3.74 -3.37
CA ILE A 92 -0.63 -4.79 -2.36
C ILE A 92 0.31 -5.86 -2.94
N ASP A 93 1.56 -5.84 -2.48
CA ASP A 93 2.62 -6.76 -2.87
C ASP A 93 3.15 -7.51 -1.63
N LEU A 94 2.22 -8.04 -0.83
CA LEU A 94 2.49 -8.66 0.46
C LEU A 94 2.62 -10.18 0.36
N GLU A 95 3.69 -10.72 0.93
CA GLU A 95 3.88 -12.17 1.12
C GLU A 95 3.84 -12.58 2.61
N SER A 96 4.05 -11.63 3.52
CA SER A 96 4.16 -11.89 4.95
C SER A 96 2.83 -12.26 5.59
N GLY A 97 2.78 -13.41 6.25
CA GLY A 97 1.57 -13.89 6.93
C GLY A 97 0.46 -14.37 5.98
N ILE A 98 0.69 -14.37 4.66
CA ILE A 98 -0.31 -14.73 3.65
C ILE A 98 -0.35 -16.25 3.47
N TYR A 99 -1.06 -16.91 4.38
CA TYR A 99 -1.37 -18.35 4.32
C TYR A 99 -2.71 -18.60 4.98
N LEU A 100 -3.39 -19.67 4.57
CA LEU A 100 -4.68 -20.08 5.16
C LEU A 100 -4.44 -20.92 6.42
N ASN A 101 -5.18 -20.61 7.49
CA ASN A 101 -5.32 -21.53 8.61
C ASN A 101 -5.99 -22.84 8.13
N GLY A 102 -5.71 -23.97 8.79
CA GLY A 102 -6.08 -25.30 8.28
C GLY A 102 -7.58 -25.56 8.01
N ASN A 103 -8.47 -24.81 8.67
CA ASN A 103 -9.93 -24.92 8.45
C ASN A 103 -10.51 -23.76 7.62
N ASP A 104 -9.66 -22.84 7.16
CA ASP A 104 -10.06 -21.70 6.34
C ASP A 104 -10.19 -22.11 4.87
N THR A 105 -11.34 -22.71 4.54
CA THR A 105 -11.55 -23.40 3.26
C THR A 105 -12.57 -22.71 2.35
N ASN A 106 -13.19 -21.62 2.82
CA ASN A 106 -14.21 -20.88 2.07
C ASN A 106 -13.71 -19.48 1.71
N PHE A 107 -13.21 -19.31 0.48
CA PHE A 107 -12.67 -18.04 0.00
C PHE A 107 -13.66 -16.85 0.06
N LYS A 108 -14.98 -17.12 0.10
CA LYS A 108 -16.01 -16.07 0.24
C LYS A 108 -16.21 -15.63 1.68
N ASN A 109 -15.80 -16.45 2.65
CA ASN A 109 -15.93 -16.20 4.08
C ASN A 109 -14.63 -16.62 4.78
N PRO A 110 -13.50 -15.93 4.51
CA PRO A 110 -12.23 -16.27 5.11
C PRO A 110 -12.30 -16.13 6.63
N THR A 111 -11.49 -16.92 7.32
CA THR A 111 -11.44 -16.97 8.79
C THR A 111 -10.04 -16.73 9.37
N THR A 112 -9.00 -16.78 8.54
CA THR A 112 -7.64 -16.45 8.93
C THR A 112 -7.55 -14.95 9.26
N PRO A 113 -7.17 -14.56 10.50
CA PRO A 113 -7.20 -13.16 10.93
C PRO A 113 -6.42 -12.21 10.02
N GLN A 114 -5.22 -12.59 9.57
CA GLN A 114 -4.44 -11.80 8.62
C GLN A 114 -5.24 -11.44 7.36
N ILE A 115 -5.90 -12.43 6.75
CA ILE A 115 -6.66 -12.27 5.51
C ILE A 115 -7.91 -11.42 5.75
N VAL A 116 -8.66 -11.73 6.81
CA VAL A 116 -9.87 -10.99 7.19
C VAL A 116 -9.56 -9.51 7.46
N ASN A 117 -8.51 -9.25 8.24
CA ASN A 117 -8.13 -7.89 8.61
C ASN A 117 -7.53 -7.11 7.45
N LEU A 118 -6.76 -7.76 6.56
CA LEU A 118 -6.25 -7.13 5.34
C LEU A 118 -7.39 -6.71 4.41
N ILE A 119 -8.37 -7.59 4.16
CA ILE A 119 -9.56 -7.26 3.36
C ILE A 119 -10.33 -6.10 4.00
N SER A 120 -10.53 -6.14 5.31
CA SER A 120 -11.22 -5.07 6.04
C SER A 120 -10.46 -3.74 5.91
N ALA A 121 -9.14 -3.74 6.07
CA ALA A 121 -8.33 -2.53 5.99
C ALA A 121 -8.34 -1.92 4.58
N ILE A 122 -8.16 -2.76 3.54
CA ILE A 122 -8.18 -2.31 2.15
C ILE A 122 -9.52 -1.64 1.82
N ARG A 123 -10.64 -2.23 2.27
CA ARG A 123 -11.96 -1.62 2.12
C ARG A 123 -12.07 -0.29 2.84
N THR A 124 -11.68 -0.22 4.11
CA THR A 124 -11.72 1.02 4.89
C THR A 124 -10.89 2.13 4.27
N ILE A 125 -9.69 1.82 3.76
CA ILE A 125 -8.83 2.78 3.06
C ILE A 125 -9.49 3.23 1.74
N SER A 126 -10.00 2.28 0.94
CA SER A 126 -10.64 2.59 -0.35
C SER A 126 -11.89 3.46 -0.17
N ASP A 127 -12.73 3.13 0.81
CA ASP A 127 -13.96 3.89 1.13
C ASP A 127 -13.64 5.32 1.58
N HIS A 128 -12.49 5.54 2.24
CA HIS A 128 -12.05 6.87 2.66
C HIS A 128 -11.76 7.81 1.48
N TYR A 129 -11.14 7.30 0.42
CA TYR A 129 -10.76 8.09 -0.76
C TYR A 129 -11.80 8.04 -1.89
N GLY A 130 -12.71 7.08 -1.86
CA GLY A 130 -13.83 6.98 -2.78
C GLY A 130 -13.51 6.23 -4.08
N PRO A 131 -14.42 6.31 -5.07
CA PRO A 131 -14.42 5.41 -6.24
C PRO A 131 -13.23 5.59 -7.19
N ASP A 132 -12.51 6.71 -7.11
CA ASP A 132 -11.33 6.98 -7.94
C ASP A 132 -10.02 6.49 -7.30
N PHE A 133 -10.07 5.90 -6.10
CA PHE A 133 -8.92 5.30 -5.44
C PHE A 133 -8.33 4.15 -6.27
N LEU A 134 -7.04 4.25 -6.60
CA LEU A 134 -6.37 3.21 -7.38
C LEU A 134 -5.90 2.10 -6.43
N LEU A 135 -6.55 0.94 -6.52
CA LEU A 135 -6.14 -0.28 -5.84
C LEU A 135 -5.60 -1.29 -6.84
N SER A 136 -4.36 -1.75 -6.65
CA SER A 136 -3.79 -2.91 -7.35
C SER A 136 -3.26 -3.96 -6.37
N MET A 137 -2.99 -5.17 -6.87
CA MET A 137 -2.35 -6.25 -6.12
C MET A 137 -1.41 -7.02 -7.05
N ALA A 138 -0.27 -7.48 -6.54
CA ALA A 138 0.77 -8.15 -7.31
C ALA A 138 1.23 -9.50 -6.69
N PRO A 139 0.31 -10.43 -6.34
CA PRO A 139 0.72 -11.70 -5.74
C PRO A 139 1.57 -12.55 -6.70
N GLU A 140 2.46 -13.37 -6.14
CA GLU A 140 3.17 -14.40 -6.91
C GLU A 140 2.22 -15.45 -7.50
N THR A 141 2.68 -16.13 -8.55
CA THR A 141 1.99 -17.28 -9.13
C THR A 141 2.32 -18.56 -8.35
N ALA A 142 1.32 -19.43 -8.16
CA ALA A 142 1.48 -20.76 -7.58
C ALA A 142 2.12 -21.79 -8.53
#